data_AF-J9YW61-F1
#
_entry.id   AF-J9YW61-F1
#
_cell.length_a   1.000
_cell.length_b   1.000
_cell.length_c   1.000
_cell.angle_alpha   90.00
_cell.angle_beta   90.00
_cell.angle_gamma   90.00
#
_symmetry.space_group_name_H-M   'P 1'
#
loop_
_entity.id
_entity.type
_entity.pdbx_description
1 polymer ?
#
loop_
_entity_poly.entity_id
_entity_poly.type
_entity_poly.pdbx_seq_one_letter_code
_entity_poly.pdbx_strand_id
1 'polypeptide(L)'
;MNLDQLNYQTVETDGVITFKNENTTLGFIRFDDKGEVEYIFVNPIFRKKGLAKKLLKITEEKLGKKLIPQEPISPLGRKLFHLN
;
A
#
# COMPACT_ATOMS: atom_id res chain seq x y z
N MET A 1 16.82 2.58 -7.30
CA MET A 1 16.70 1.34 -6.49
C MET A 1 15.47 0.60 -6.99
N ASN A 2 15.67 -0.58 -7.56
CA ASN A 2 14.58 -1.41 -8.06
C ASN A 2 13.88 -2.07 -6.85
N LEU A 3 12.55 -2.28 -6.93
CA LEU A 3 11.79 -3.02 -5.91
C LEU A 3 12.38 -4.42 -5.69
N ASP A 4 12.93 -5.02 -6.75
CA ASP A 4 13.53 -6.35 -6.75
C ASP A 4 14.78 -6.47 -5.86
N GLN A 5 15.36 -5.34 -5.42
CA GLN A 5 16.50 -5.31 -4.49
C GLN A 5 16.07 -5.20 -3.03
N LEU A 6 14.79 -4.99 -2.75
CA LEU A 6 14.29 -4.97 -1.39
C LEU A 6 13.96 -6.41 -0.99
N ASN A 7 14.81 -7.02 -0.17
CA ASN A 7 14.51 -8.32 0.43
C ASN A 7 13.40 -8.13 1.47
N TYR A 8 12.14 -8.32 1.06
CA TYR A 8 10.97 -8.31 1.92
C TYR A 8 10.05 -9.47 1.59
N GLN A 9 9.26 -9.86 2.57
CA GLN A 9 8.15 -10.79 2.44
C GLN A 9 6.83 -10.02 2.47
N THR A 10 5.82 -10.60 1.82
CA THR A 10 4.45 -10.13 1.87
C THR A 10 3.70 -10.97 2.90
N VAL A 11 3.11 -10.31 3.90
CA VAL A 11 2.24 -10.94 4.89
C VAL A 11 0.85 -10.37 4.69
N GLU A 12 -0.13 -11.25 4.63
CA GLU A 12 -1.52 -10.91 4.45
C GLU A 12 -2.33 -11.40 5.65
N THR A 13 -3.16 -10.50 6.18
CA THR A 13 -4.14 -10.77 7.22
C THR A 13 -5.47 -10.16 6.80
N ASP A 14 -6.53 -10.39 7.57
CA ASP A 14 -7.85 -9.87 7.27
C ASP A 14 -7.82 -8.34 7.05
N GLY A 15 -8.20 -7.91 5.84
CA GLY A 15 -8.18 -6.51 5.40
C GLY A 15 -6.81 -5.81 5.36
N VAL A 16 -5.67 -6.51 5.51
CA VAL A 16 -4.34 -5.86 5.54
C VAL A 16 -3.29 -6.65 4.75
N ILE A 17 -2.58 -5.96 3.87
CA ILE A 17 -1.37 -6.49 3.22
C ILE A 17 -0.15 -5.69 3.67
N THR A 18 0.86 -6.39 4.16
CA THR A 18 2.08 -5.81 4.73
C THR A 18 3.32 -6.31 3.99
N PHE A 19 4.19 -5.37 3.62
CA PHE A 19 5.57 -5.65 3.23
C PHE A 19 6.48 -5.47 4.44
N LYS A 20 7.17 -6.53 4.85
CA LYS A 20 8.12 -6.51 5.97
C LYS A 20 9.37 -7.32 5.67
N ASN A 21 10.46 -7.00 6.33
CA ASN A 21 11.65 -7.84 6.37
C ASN A 21 11.96 -8.25 7.82
N GLU A 22 13.13 -8.83 8.05
CA GLU A 22 13.56 -9.27 9.40
C GLU A 22 13.65 -8.11 10.40
N ASN A 23 13.92 -6.89 9.92
CA ASN A 23 14.21 -5.74 10.77
C ASN A 23 13.01 -4.81 10.96
N THR A 24 12.15 -4.66 9.95
CA THR A 24 11.08 -3.65 9.98
C THR A 24 9.97 -3.87 8.95
N THR A 25 8.88 -3.14 9.14
CA THR A 25 7.82 -2.96 8.13
C THR A 25 8.25 -1.91 7.11
N LEU A 26 8.23 -2.28 5.83
CA LEU A 26 8.52 -1.39 4.72
C LEU A 26 7.30 -0.55 4.36
N GLY A 27 6.13 -1.16 4.40
CA GLY A 27 4.85 -0.49 4.18
C GLY A 27 3.69 -1.48 4.27
N PHE A 28 2.48 -0.95 4.38
CA PHE A 28 1.27 -1.75 4.41
C PHE A 28 0.08 -0.97 3.88
N ILE A 29 -0.96 -1.69 3.51
CA ILE A 29 -2.26 -1.17 3.10
C ILE A 29 -3.35 -1.89 3.88
N ARG A 30 -4.31 -1.13 4.39
CA ARG A 30 -5.54 -1.61 5.02
C ARG A 30 -6.72 -1.21 4.13
N PHE A 31 -7.60 -2.18 3.87
CA PHE A 31 -8.72 -2.03 2.97
C PHE A 31 -9.91 -2.88 3.42
N ASP A 32 -11.09 -2.54 2.89
CA ASP A 32 -12.31 -3.34 3.07
C ASP A 32 -12.68 -4.14 1.80
N ASP A 33 -13.70 -4.98 1.91
CA ASP A 33 -14.19 -5.82 0.80
C ASP A 33 -14.83 -4.99 -0.34
N LYS A 34 -15.19 -3.73 -0.07
CA LYS A 34 -15.72 -2.80 -1.07
C LYS A 34 -14.61 -2.16 -1.90
N GLY A 35 -13.36 -2.26 -1.47
CA GLY A 35 -12.19 -1.67 -2.12
C GLY A 35 -11.88 -0.26 -1.61
N GLU A 36 -12.40 0.13 -0.46
CA GLU A 36 -12.01 1.36 0.22
C GLU A 36 -10.67 1.15 0.91
N VAL A 37 -9.72 2.04 0.66
CA VAL A 37 -8.41 2.06 1.32
C VAL A 37 -8.53 2.94 2.56
N GLU A 38 -8.69 2.29 3.71
CA GLU A 38 -8.77 2.93 5.02
C GLU A 38 -7.44 3.59 5.40
N TYR A 39 -6.32 2.90 5.13
CA TYR A 39 -5.00 3.40 5.48
C TYR A 39 -3.91 2.80 4.61
N ILE A 40 -2.98 3.63 4.15
CA ILE A 40 -1.77 3.18 3.44
C ILE A 40 -0.56 3.92 3.98
N PHE A 41 0.49 3.15 4.29
CA PHE A 41 1.73 3.68 4.84
C PHE A 41 2.94 3.04 4.18
N VAL A 42 3.97 3.86 3.95
CA VAL A 42 5.31 3.42 3.58
C VAL A 42 6.30 4.11 4.51
N ASN A 43 7.15 3.31 5.13
CA ASN A 43 8.20 3.76 6.02
C ASN A 43 9.12 4.76 5.26
N PRO A 44 9.41 5.96 5.83
CA PRO A 44 10.18 7.01 5.16
C PRO A 44 11.44 6.56 4.42
N ILE A 45 12.21 5.62 4.99
CA ILE A 45 13.47 5.11 4.41
C ILE A 45 13.23 4.36 3.09
N PHE A 46 12.02 3.83 2.88
CA PHE A 46 11.63 3.07 1.69
C PHE A 46 10.70 3.85 0.74
N ARG A 47 10.42 5.13 1.02
CA ARG A 47 9.59 5.96 0.14
C ARG A 47 10.28 6.22 -1.20
N LYS A 48 9.47 6.60 -2.20
CA LYS A 48 9.89 6.84 -3.60
C LYS A 48 10.49 5.61 -4.32
N LYS A 49 10.35 4.41 -3.74
CA LYS A 49 10.76 3.12 -4.35
C LYS A 49 9.60 2.36 -5.01
N GLY A 50 8.41 2.94 -5.09
CA GLY A 50 7.24 2.31 -5.72
C GLY A 50 6.41 1.37 -4.83
N LEU A 51 6.76 1.20 -3.54
CA LEU A 51 6.06 0.29 -2.63
C LEU A 51 4.55 0.59 -2.49
N ALA A 52 4.16 1.86 -2.34
CA ALA A 52 2.75 2.23 -2.24
C ALA A 52 1.95 1.83 -3.50
N LYS A 53 2.54 2.05 -4.69
CA LYS A 53 1.92 1.64 -5.96
C LYS A 53 1.82 0.12 -6.07
N LYS A 54 2.82 -0.61 -5.59
CA LYS A 54 2.80 -2.07 -5.57
C LYS A 54 1.72 -2.60 -4.61
N LEU A 55 1.59 -2.02 -3.41
CA LEU A 55 0.52 -2.34 -2.46
C LEU A 55 -0.87 -2.12 -3.06
N LEU A 56 -1.10 -0.97 -3.72
CA LEU A 56 -2.36 -0.71 -4.42
C LEU A 56 -2.62 -1.75 -5.51
N LYS A 57 -1.62 -2.01 -6.37
CA LYS A 57 -1.74 -2.96 -7.48
C LYS A 57 -2.12 -4.37 -7.01
N ILE A 58 -1.42 -4.92 -6.04
CA ILE A 58 -1.71 -6.29 -5.54
C ILE A 58 -3.09 -6.36 -4.86
N THR A 59 -3.53 -5.26 -4.24
CA THR A 59 -4.84 -5.18 -3.59
C THR A 59 -5.95 -5.07 -4.63
N GLU A 60 -5.76 -4.29 -5.71
CA GLU A 60 -6.67 -4.27 -6.88
C GLU A 60 -6.78 -5.64 -7.54
N GLU A 61 -5.64 -6.33 -7.74
CA GLU A 61 -5.59 -7.68 -8.30
C GLU A 61 -6.33 -8.68 -7.41
N LYS A 62 -6.18 -8.56 -6.09
CA LYS A 62 -6.87 -9.40 -5.10
C LYS A 62 -8.40 -9.19 -5.11
N LEU A 63 -8.85 -7.94 -5.12
CA LEU A 63 -10.28 -7.60 -5.04
C LEU A 63 -10.99 -7.62 -6.39
N GLY A 64 -10.24 -7.69 -7.50
CA GLY A 64 -10.78 -7.65 -8.87
C GLY A 64 -11.45 -6.32 -9.22
N LYS A 65 -11.13 -5.23 -8.50
CA LYS A 65 -11.76 -3.92 -8.65
C LYS A 65 -10.78 -2.80 -8.36
N LYS A 66 -11.14 -1.58 -8.79
CA LYS A 66 -10.37 -0.37 -8.51
C LYS A 66 -10.53 0.05 -7.06
N LEU A 67 -9.44 0.54 -6.48
CA LEU A 67 -9.42 1.04 -5.11
C LEU A 67 -9.77 2.52 -5.07
N ILE A 68 -10.50 2.91 -4.04
CA ILE A 68 -10.81 4.30 -3.72
C ILE A 68 -10.29 4.62 -2.31
N PRO A 69 -9.76 5.82 -2.05
CA PRO A 69 -9.37 6.20 -0.71
C PRO A 69 -10.61 6.51 0.14
N GLN A 70 -10.61 6.07 1.38
CA GLN A 70 -11.61 6.50 2.35
C GLN A 70 -11.32 7.93 2.81
N GLU A 71 -12.36 8.74 3.02
CA GLU A 71 -12.24 10.06 3.63
C GLU A 71 -12.20 9.95 5.16
N PRO A 72 -11.43 10.80 5.87
CA PRO A 72 -10.61 11.89 5.34
C PRO A 72 -9.29 11.42 4.71
N ILE A 73 -8.94 11.97 3.54
CA ILE A 73 -7.69 11.63 2.84
C ILE A 73 -6.55 12.63 3.11
N SER A 74 -5.35 12.10 3.38
CA SER A 74 -4.14 12.92 3.56
C SER A 74 -3.67 13.59 2.23
N PRO A 75 -2.93 14.71 2.28
CA PRO A 75 -2.39 15.34 1.07
C PRO A 75 -1.49 14.41 0.24
N LEU A 76 -0.77 13.50 0.88
CA LEU A 76 0.03 12.50 0.18
C LEU A 76 -0.84 11.41 -0.46
N GLY A 77 -1.93 11.02 0.22
CA GLY A 77 -2.95 10.14 -0.34
C GLY A 77 -3.58 10.73 -1.60
N ARG A 78 -3.98 12.02 -1.58
CA ARG A 78 -4.52 12.70 -2.77
C ARG A 78 -3.57 12.60 -3.96
N LYS A 79 -2.28 12.87 -3.73
CA LYS A 79 -1.24 12.72 -4.77
C LYS A 79 -1.09 11.28 -5.26
N LEU A 80 -1.18 10.29 -4.35
CA LEU A 80 -1.05 8.87 -4.70
C LEU A 80 -2.21 8.38 -5.57
N PHE A 81 -3.43 8.83 -5.27
CA PHE A 81 -4.65 8.50 -6.02
C PHE A 81 -4.93 9.44 -7.19
N HIS A 82 -4.05 10.41 -7.46
CA HIS A 82 -4.23 11.46 -8.47
C HIS A 82 -5.57 12.21 -8.33
N LEU A 83 -5.96 12.50 -7.08
CA LEU A 83 -7.12 13.32 -6.75
C LEU A 83 -6.68 14.79 -6.64
N ASN A 84 -7.44 15.68 -7.27
CA ASN A 84 -7.20 17.13 -7.25
C ASN A 84 -7.55 17.77 -5.90
#